data_AF-A0A1Q4Z4E0-F1
#
_entry.id   AF-A0A1Q4Z4E0-F1
#
_cell.length_a   1.000
_cell.length_b   1.000
_cell.length_c   1.000
_cell.angle_alpha   90.00
_cell.angle_beta   90.00
_cell.angle_gamma   90.00
#
_symmetry.space_group_name_H-M   'P 1'
#
loop_
_entity.id
_entity.type
_entity.pdbx_description
1 polymer ?
#
loop_
_entity_poly.entity_id
_entity_poly.type
_entity_poly.pdbx_seq_one_letter_code
_entity_poly.pdbx_strand_id
1 'polypeptide(L)' 'MPLPSPEPLSDAQQRGAACVWCAALLGTDLGVDLGEQRVTPATGAAYAWFPRECVDALACSGRRAAR' A
#
# COMPACT_ATOMS: atom_id res chain seq x y z
N MET A 1 8.40 -6.32 6.76
CA MET A 1 9.05 -5.70 5.57
C MET A 1 8.80 -4.21 5.67
N PRO A 2 9.77 -3.32 5.39
CA PRO A 2 9.50 -1.89 5.42
C PRO A 2 8.43 -1.51 4.39
N LEU A 3 7.64 -0.49 4.69
CA LEU A 3 6.67 0.05 3.74
C LEU A 3 7.39 0.65 2.54
N PRO A 4 6.83 0.50 1.32
CA PRO A 4 7.37 1.18 0.15
C PRO A 4 7.14 2.69 0.27
N SER A 5 7.98 3.47 -0.43
CA SER A 5 7.74 4.90 -0.61
C SER A 5 6.38 5.11 -1.30
N PRO A 6 5.53 6.06 -0.87
CA PRO A 6 4.24 6.32 -1.50
C PRO A 6 4.34 6.89 -2.92
N GLU A 7 5.38 7.66 -3.22
CA GLU A 7 5.56 8.42 -4.46
C GLU A 7 5.51 7.56 -5.75
N PRO A 8 6.19 6.40 -5.84
CA PRO A 8 6.10 5.53 -7.01
C PRO A 8 4.84 4.67 -7.05
N LEU A 9 3.99 4.68 -6.02
CA LEU A 9 2.81 3.83 -5.98
C LEU A 9 1.72 4.38 -6.90
N SER A 10 0.93 3.46 -7.45
CA SER A 10 -0.26 3.87 -8.18
C SER A 10 -1.26 4.58 -7.27
N ASP A 11 -2.06 5.45 -7.87
CA ASP A 11 -3.23 6.09 -7.27
C ASP A 11 -4.09 5.17 -6.38
N ALA A 12 -4.35 3.95 -6.85
CA ALA A 12 -5.14 2.97 -6.10
C ALA A 12 -4.42 2.50 -4.82
N GLN A 13 -3.10 2.30 -4.89
CA GLN A 13 -2.30 1.90 -3.73
C GLN A 13 -2.14 3.06 -2.73
N GLN A 14 -1.92 4.28 -3.21
CA GLN A 14 -1.84 5.47 -2.35
C GLN A 14 -3.14 5.69 -1.57
N ARG A 15 -4.30 5.42 -2.16
CA ARG A 15 -5.61 5.54 -1.50
C ARG A 15 -6.00 4.31 -0.66
N GLY A 16 -5.16 3.28 -0.58
CA GLY A 16 -5.48 2.02 0.13
C GLY A 16 -6.51 1.14 -0.58
N ALA A 17 -6.87 1.44 -1.84
CA ALA A 17 -7.75 0.60 -2.66
C ALA A 17 -7.02 -0.60 -3.30
N ALA A 18 -5.69 -0.61 -3.25
CA ALA A 18 -4.86 -1.71 -3.73
C ALA A 18 -3.71 -2.01 -2.77
N CYS A 19 -3.26 -3.26 -2.76
CA CYS A 19 -2.14 -3.70 -1.94
C CYS A 19 -0.87 -2.94 -2.27
N VAL A 20 -0.23 -2.36 -1.25
CA VAL A 20 0.99 -1.56 -1.45
C VAL A 20 2.16 -2.33 -2.04
N TRP A 21 2.17 -3.66 -1.97
CA TRP A 21 3.26 -4.46 -2.56
C TRP A 21 2.91 -5.16 -3.87
N CYS A 22 1.75 -5.82 -3.97
CA CYS A 22 1.39 -6.57 -5.19
C CYS A 22 0.40 -5.83 -6.12
N ALA A 23 -0.10 -4.66 -5.70
CA ALA A 23 -1.08 -3.83 -6.42
C ALA A 23 -2.42 -4.53 -6.75
N ALA A 24 -2.69 -5.70 -6.18
CA ALA A 24 -4.02 -6.31 -6.27
C ALA A 24 -5.06 -5.39 -5.62
N LEU A 25 -6.21 -5.23 -6.27
CA LEU A 25 -7.31 -4.44 -5.72
C LEU A 25 -7.79 -5.08 -4.42
N LEU A 26 -7.88 -4.27 -3.39
CA LEU A 26 -8.41 -4.63 -2.08
C LEU A 26 -9.85 -4.15 -2.07
N GLY A 27 -10.79 -5.10 -2.07
CA GLY A 27 -12.18 -4.77 -1.75
C GLY A 27 -12.28 -4.14 -0.35
N THR A 28 -13.49 -3.69 0.02
CA THR A 28 -13.74 -3.12 1.35
C THR A 28 -13.23 -4.01 2.49
N ASP A 29 -13.40 -5.34 2.36
CA ASP A 29 -13.17 -6.29 3.46
C ASP A 29 -11.86 -7.09 3.34
N LEU A 30 -11.13 -6.98 2.23
CA LEU A 30 -10.01 -7.89 1.89
C LEU A 30 -8.61 -7.31 2.17
N GLY A 31 -8.56 -6.06 2.62
CA GLY A 31 -7.31 -5.36 2.93
C GLY A 31 -7.04 -5.24 4.43
N VAL A 32 -5.84 -5.58 4.87
CA VAL A 32 -5.37 -5.27 6.23
C VAL A 32 -4.81 -3.85 6.24
N ASP A 33 -5.29 -3.02 7.16
CA ASP A 33 -4.75 -1.69 7.39
C ASP A 33 -3.40 -1.79 8.11
N LEU A 34 -2.37 -1.15 7.58
CA LEU A 34 -1.01 -1.16 8.12
C LEU A 34 -0.75 -0.01 9.11
N GLY A 35 -1.80 0.71 9.49
CA GLY A 35 -1.78 1.85 10.38
C GLY A 35 -1.39 3.15 9.66
N GLU A 36 -1.70 4.26 10.33
CA GLU A 36 -1.36 5.59 9.86
C GLU A 36 0.16 5.77 9.74
N GLN A 37 0.59 6.26 8.58
CA GLN A 37 1.95 6.67 8.29
C GLN A 37 1.99 8.16 8.05
N ARG A 38 3.00 8.84 8.60
CA ARG A 38 3.22 10.26 8.31
C ARG A 38 4.24 10.40 7.21
N VAL A 39 3.83 11.03 6.11
CA VAL A 39 4.67 11.25 4.94
C VAL A 39 5.01 12.72 4.84
N THR A 40 6.30 13.02 4.70
CA THR A 40 6.82 14.37 4.49
C THR A 40 7.52 14.38 3.13
N PRO A 41 6.82 14.77 2.05
CA PRO A 41 7.43 14.81 0.72
C PRO A 41 8.50 15.92 0.64
N ALA A 42 9.43 15.78 -0.30
CA ALA A 42 10.46 16.80 -0.54
C ALA A 42 9.88 18.16 -0.94
N THR A 43 8.69 18.16 -1.55
CA THR A 43 7.92 19.35 -1.90
C THR A 43 6.46 19.16 -1.51
N GLY A 44 5.81 20.23 -1.05
CA GLY A 44 4.41 20.20 -0.61
C GLY A 44 4.24 20.00 0.90
N ALA A 45 3.00 19.71 1.31
CA ALA A 45 2.65 19.55 2.72
C ALA A 45 2.80 18.10 3.17
N ALA A 46 3.17 17.91 4.44
CA ALA A 46 3.12 16.59 5.07
C ALA A 46 1.67 16.09 5.16
N TYR A 47 1.47 14.79 5.02
CA TYR A 47 0.16 14.17 5.01
C TYR A 47 0.16 12.82 5.76
N ALA A 48 -1.04 12.40 6.17
CA ALA A 48 -1.28 11.07 6.71
C ALA A 48 -1.62 10.11 5.57
N TRP A 49 -1.03 8.92 5.61
CA TRP A 49 -1.23 7.86 4.63
C TRP A 49 -1.65 6.57 5.34
N PHE A 50 -2.64 5.88 4.78
CA PHE A 50 -3.23 4.66 5.36
C PHE A 50 -3.02 3.49 4.39
N PRO A 51 -1.79 2.96 4.31
CA PRO A 51 -1.47 1.86 3.41
C PRO A 51 -2.22 0.59 3.81
N ARG A 52 -2.67 -0.18 2.81
CA ARG A 52 -3.29 -1.48 3.02
C ARG A 52 -2.52 -2.61 2.33
N GLU A 53 -2.56 -3.78 2.94
CA GLU A 53 -2.03 -5.03 2.39
C GLU A 53 -3.10 -6.08 2.12
N CYS A 54 -2.72 -7.15 1.40
CA CYS A 54 -3.57 -8.31 1.29
C CYS A 54 -3.62 -9.08 2.61
N VAL A 55 -4.80 -9.58 2.98
CA VAL A 55 -4.96 -10.46 4.15
C VAL A 55 -4.10 -11.74 4.08
N ASP A 56 -3.88 -12.28 2.88
CA ASP A 56 -3.00 -13.42 2.65
C ASP A 56 -1.62 -12.94 2.20
N ALA A 57 -0.69 -12.93 3.16
CA ALA A 57 0.69 -12.52 2.94
C ALA A 57 1.47 -13.46 2.01
N LEU A 58 1.17 -14.77 2.00
CA LEU A 58 1.86 -15.74 1.15
C LEU A 58 1.40 -15.60 -0.31
N ALA A 59 0.10 -15.48 -0.54
CA ALA A 59 -0.40 -15.20 -1.89
C ALA A 59 0.06 -13.83 -2.40
N CYS A 60 0.19 -12.84 -1.50
CA CYS A 60 0.71 -11.53 -1.83
C CYS A 60 2.18 -11.57 -2.28
N SER A 61 3.04 -12.30 -1.55
CA SER A 61 4.45 -12.42 -1.91
C SER A 61 4.64 -13.12 -3.26
N GLY A 62 3.84 -14.14 -3.56
CA GLY A 62 3.81 -14.80 -4.87
C GLY A 62 3.45 -13.84 -6.00
N ARG A 63 2.37 -13.03 -5.84
CA ARG A 63 2.00 -12.01 -6.85
C ARG A 63 3.05 -10.93 -7.02
N ARG A 64 3.71 -10.52 -5.93
CA ARG A 64 4.78 -9.53 -5.98
C ARG A 64 6.00 -10.06 -6.75
N ALA A 65 6.37 -11.31 -6.55
CA ALA A 65 7.51 -11.92 -7.24
C ALA A 65 7.27 -12.13 -8.75
N ALA A 66 6.01 -12.20 -9.18
CA ALA A 66 5.63 -12.34 -10.58
C ALA A 66 5.48 -11.01 -11.33
N ARG A 67 5.71 -9.87 -10.66
CA ARG A 67 5.66 -8.51 -11.21
C ARG A 67 7.05 -8.03 -11.62
#